data_AF-A0A1H5WYW9-F1
#
_entry.id   AF-A0A1H5WYW9-F1
#
_cell.length_a   1.000
_cell.length_b   1.000
_cell.length_c   1.000
_cell.angle_alpha   90.00
_cell.angle_beta   90.00
_cell.angle_gamma   90.00
#
_symmetry.space_group_name_H-M   'P 1'
#
loop_
_entity.id
_entity.type
_entity.pdbx_description
1 polymer ?
#
loop_
_entity_poly.entity_id
_entity_poly.type
_entity_poly.pdbx_seq_one_letter_code
_entity_poly.pdbx_strand_id
1 'polypeptide(L)'
;MDSPPRDDSTADDNGSGSPDHDDPDVSPEEFDPSTGRSETVESRPAEGETGGPTPDESSPGVAASSTSAADSTTEIDDPVGDLLPRAGVDSRWWYWIAAIPLYVVLGGVLAVLFVGAFLFDLFLTGGIVTIFGAFVVIPILGLLGLVLSVMYPIATYVDARAIAESDASWTPDPLVWGLAALATEVLSAFTLSVVLALYYLYKRHVAVGTP
;
A
#
# COMPACT_ATOMS: atom_id res chain seq x y z
N MET A 1 -45.78 -11.42 71.15
CA MET A 1 -44.60 -12.07 70.54
C MET A 1 -45.04 -12.75 69.26
N ASP A 2 -45.63 -12.03 68.31
CA ASP A 2 -45.09 -10.98 67.43
C ASP A 2 -44.17 -11.54 66.35
N SER A 3 -44.79 -11.86 65.22
CA SER A 3 -44.16 -12.13 63.93
C SER A 3 -43.66 -10.84 63.30
N PRO A 4 -42.54 -10.83 62.56
CA PRO A 4 -42.26 -9.80 61.57
C PRO A 4 -42.73 -10.20 60.16
N PRO A 5 -42.99 -9.21 59.28
CA PRO A 5 -43.82 -9.37 58.09
C PRO A 5 -43.06 -9.76 56.82
N ARG A 6 -43.82 -10.25 55.84
CA ARG A 6 -43.48 -10.22 54.41
C ARG A 6 -43.98 -8.90 53.83
N ASP A 7 -43.21 -8.30 52.92
CA ASP A 7 -43.73 -7.40 51.90
C ASP A 7 -43.11 -7.74 50.54
N ASP A 8 -43.97 -8.27 49.66
CA ASP A 8 -43.90 -8.09 48.21
C ASP A 8 -44.46 -6.70 47.87
N SER A 9 -43.98 -6.02 46.81
CA SER A 9 -44.76 -5.20 45.84
C SER A 9 -43.90 -4.19 45.04
N THR A 10 -43.78 -4.46 43.73
CA THR A 10 -44.07 -3.59 42.56
C THR A 10 -43.84 -2.06 42.59
N ALA A 11 -43.15 -1.56 41.55
CA ALA A 11 -43.53 -0.43 40.65
C ALA A 11 -42.27 0.05 39.89
N ASP A 12 -42.14 -0.17 38.59
CA ASP A 12 -42.59 0.75 37.51
C ASP A 12 -42.12 2.20 37.70
N ASP A 13 -41.13 2.62 36.91
CA ASP A 13 -41.13 3.98 36.36
C ASP A 13 -40.56 4.01 34.94
N ASN A 14 -41.32 4.67 34.10
CA ASN A 14 -41.31 4.73 32.65
C ASN A 14 -41.07 6.20 32.31
N GLY A 15 -39.86 6.55 31.88
CA GLY A 15 -39.44 7.94 31.69
C GLY A 15 -38.83 8.18 30.32
N SER A 16 -39.69 8.29 29.32
CA SER A 16 -39.39 8.80 27.98
C SER A 16 -38.72 10.18 28.00
N GLY A 17 -37.82 10.41 27.05
CA GLY A 17 -37.22 11.72 26.82
C GLY A 17 -36.34 11.76 25.59
N SER A 18 -36.94 11.59 24.40
CA SER A 18 -36.39 12.19 23.17
C SER A 18 -36.52 13.71 23.25
N PRO A 19 -35.52 14.43 22.71
CA PRO A 19 -35.82 15.58 21.90
C PRO A 19 -35.23 15.41 20.50
N ASP A 20 -36.12 15.61 19.53
CA ASP A 20 -35.82 15.96 18.15
C ASP A 20 -34.73 17.02 18.06
N HIS A 21 -33.76 16.81 17.17
CA HIS A 21 -33.04 17.91 16.56
C HIS A 21 -32.99 17.71 15.05
N ASP A 22 -33.68 18.64 14.41
CA ASP A 22 -33.84 18.83 12.99
C ASP A 22 -32.50 18.96 12.24
N ASP A 23 -32.49 18.37 11.05
CA ASP A 23 -31.57 18.61 9.94
C ASP A 23 -31.39 20.10 9.62
N PRO A 24 -30.24 20.47 9.04
CA PRO A 24 -30.31 20.74 7.60
C PRO A 24 -29.18 20.08 6.79
N ASP A 25 -29.58 19.21 5.87
CA ASP A 25 -29.40 19.41 4.43
C ASP A 25 -28.06 20.02 3.97
N VAL A 26 -27.07 19.17 3.71
CA VAL A 26 -25.89 19.52 2.89
C VAL A 26 -25.63 18.38 1.89
N SER A 27 -26.31 18.48 0.75
CA SER A 27 -25.95 17.81 -0.51
C SER A 27 -24.85 18.62 -1.24
N PRO A 28 -24.15 18.03 -2.22
CA PRO A 28 -22.70 18.16 -2.40
C PRO A 28 -22.29 19.38 -3.22
N GLU A 29 -21.17 20.04 -2.84
CA GLU A 29 -20.50 20.99 -3.71
C GLU A 29 -19.73 20.23 -4.82
N GLU A 30 -20.43 20.13 -5.94
CA GLU A 30 -19.93 20.07 -7.30
C GLU A 30 -18.88 21.17 -7.52
N PHE A 31 -17.60 20.80 -7.56
CA PHE A 31 -16.53 21.68 -8.02
C PHE A 31 -16.17 21.32 -9.45
N ASP A 32 -16.75 22.07 -10.40
CA ASP A 32 -16.39 22.12 -11.81
C ASP A 32 -15.35 23.23 -12.04
N PRO A 33 -14.10 22.90 -12.43
CA PRO A 33 -13.28 23.82 -13.17
C PRO A 33 -13.35 23.50 -14.67
N SER A 34 -14.33 24.09 -15.33
CA SER A 34 -14.36 24.26 -16.78
C SER A 34 -13.40 25.39 -17.19
N THR A 35 -12.16 25.03 -17.52
CA THR A 35 -11.30 25.89 -18.35
C THR A 35 -10.43 25.07 -19.28
N GLY A 36 -10.56 25.31 -20.59
CA GLY A 36 -9.42 25.16 -21.49
C GLY A 36 -9.55 24.15 -22.62
N ARG A 37 -10.67 24.18 -23.36
CA ARG A 37 -10.67 23.83 -24.78
C ARG A 37 -9.57 24.62 -25.50
N SER A 38 -8.61 23.92 -26.09
CA SER A 38 -7.86 24.41 -27.24
C SER A 38 -7.56 23.23 -28.15
N GLU A 39 -8.59 22.88 -28.92
CA GLU A 39 -8.42 22.31 -30.25
C GLU A 39 -7.43 23.20 -31.01
N THR A 40 -6.30 22.64 -31.44
CA THR A 40 -5.54 23.25 -32.55
C THR A 40 -5.45 22.23 -33.65
N VAL A 41 -6.56 22.13 -34.38
CA VAL A 41 -6.61 21.61 -35.74
C VAL A 41 -6.12 22.73 -36.66
N GLU A 42 -5.08 22.38 -37.44
CA GLU A 42 -4.84 22.84 -38.81
C GLU A 42 -4.53 24.34 -39.07
N SER A 43 -3.29 24.60 -39.49
CA SER A 43 -2.98 25.70 -40.41
C SER A 43 -1.75 25.33 -41.24
N ARG A 44 -2.04 24.73 -42.38
CA ARG A 44 -1.19 24.61 -43.56
C ARG A 44 -1.02 25.98 -44.23
N PRO A 45 0.17 26.35 -44.68
CA PRO A 45 0.35 27.17 -45.88
C PRO A 45 1.03 26.32 -46.97
N ALA A 46 0.39 26.13 -48.14
CA ALA A 46 0.57 26.98 -49.33
C ALA A 46 2.06 27.09 -49.70
N GLU A 47 2.53 26.16 -50.54
CA GLU A 47 2.81 26.42 -51.96
C GLU A 47 3.92 27.45 -52.18
N GLY A 48 5.11 26.90 -52.44
CA GLY A 48 6.25 27.59 -53.04
C GLY A 48 6.79 26.72 -54.17
N GLU A 49 6.07 26.72 -55.29
CA GLU A 49 6.51 26.19 -56.57
C GLU A 49 7.65 27.06 -57.10
N THR A 50 8.81 26.49 -57.46
CA THR A 50 9.69 27.00 -58.54
C THR A 50 10.86 26.04 -58.83
N GLY A 51 10.78 25.33 -59.97
CA GLY A 51 11.89 25.30 -60.93
C GLY A 51 12.79 24.06 -61.06
N GLY A 52 12.40 23.13 -61.94
CA GLY A 52 13.27 22.68 -63.05
C GLY A 52 13.99 21.31 -62.95
N PRO A 53 14.30 20.65 -64.09
CA PRO A 53 14.27 19.19 -64.22
C PRO A 53 15.66 18.53 -64.42
N THR A 54 15.80 17.26 -64.04
CA THR A 54 16.79 16.31 -64.61
C THR A 54 16.22 14.89 -64.67
N PRO A 55 16.44 14.14 -65.77
CA PRO A 55 15.87 12.82 -66.00
C PRO A 55 16.80 11.66 -65.58
N ASP A 56 16.16 10.50 -65.43
CA ASP A 56 16.66 9.12 -65.44
C ASP A 56 17.55 8.62 -64.29
N GLU A 57 16.97 7.76 -63.44
CA GLU A 57 17.50 6.39 -63.29
C GLU A 57 16.41 5.43 -62.78
N SER A 58 16.36 4.25 -63.40
CA SER A 58 15.42 3.16 -63.14
C SER A 58 15.92 2.26 -62.01
N SER A 59 15.09 1.94 -61.01
CA SER A 59 14.80 0.55 -60.59
C SER A 59 13.90 0.44 -59.35
N PRO A 60 13.10 -0.64 -59.23
CA PRO A 60 12.04 -0.80 -58.23
C PRO A 60 12.53 -1.52 -56.97
N GLY A 61 12.11 -1.05 -55.79
CA GLY A 61 12.49 -1.66 -54.51
C GLY A 61 11.46 -1.40 -53.43
N VAL A 62 10.50 -2.32 -53.31
CA VAL A 62 9.79 -2.75 -52.09
C VAL A 62 9.72 -1.71 -50.95
N ALA A 63 8.61 -0.97 -50.88
CA ALA A 63 8.21 -0.30 -49.66
C ALA A 63 7.83 -1.37 -48.61
N ALA A 64 8.79 -1.72 -47.75
CA ALA A 64 8.49 -2.42 -46.52
C ALA A 64 7.77 -1.44 -45.59
N SER A 65 6.49 -1.71 -45.35
CA SER A 65 5.69 -1.14 -44.28
C SER A 65 6.47 -1.25 -42.97
N SER A 66 7.10 -0.16 -42.55
CA SER A 66 7.65 -0.01 -41.21
C SER A 66 6.53 0.46 -40.30
N THR A 67 5.52 -0.40 -40.16
CA THR A 67 4.42 -0.22 -39.21
C THR A 67 4.88 -0.74 -37.85
N SER A 68 4.87 0.15 -36.85
CA SER A 68 4.87 -0.11 -35.41
C SER A 68 5.51 -1.42 -34.93
N ALA A 69 6.81 -1.40 -34.65
CA ALA A 69 7.45 -2.39 -33.78
C ALA A 69 8.00 -1.77 -32.48
N ALA A 70 7.82 -0.45 -32.28
CA ALA A 70 8.40 0.28 -31.15
C ALA A 70 7.41 0.53 -29.99
N ASP A 71 6.14 0.14 -30.12
CA ASP A 71 5.09 0.43 -29.12
C ASP A 71 4.79 -0.77 -28.20
N SER A 72 5.32 -1.96 -28.53
CA SER A 72 4.96 -3.21 -27.85
C SER A 72 5.86 -3.57 -26.66
N THR A 73 6.96 -2.84 -26.45
CA THR A 73 7.89 -3.12 -25.34
C THR A 73 7.47 -2.43 -24.04
N THR A 74 6.82 -1.27 -24.14
CA THR A 74 6.38 -0.50 -22.96
C THR A 74 5.12 -1.10 -22.32
N GLU A 75 4.27 -1.75 -23.11
CA GLU A 75 3.00 -2.34 -22.66
C GLU A 75 3.20 -3.61 -21.78
N ILE A 76 4.36 -4.26 -21.90
CA ILE A 76 4.70 -5.47 -21.11
C ILE A 76 5.40 -5.11 -19.78
N ASP A 77 5.98 -3.90 -19.66
CA ASP A 77 6.81 -3.55 -18.50
C ASP A 77 6.02 -3.27 -17.22
N ASP A 78 4.71 -2.97 -17.27
CA ASP A 78 3.92 -2.70 -16.05
C ASP A 78 2.43 -3.12 -16.11
N PRO A 79 2.10 -4.41 -16.28
CA PRO A 79 0.72 -4.89 -16.39
C PRO A 79 -0.09 -4.75 -15.09
N VAL A 80 0.59 -4.61 -13.95
CA VAL A 80 -0.04 -4.46 -12.63
C VAL A 80 -0.23 -2.98 -12.27
N GLY A 81 0.46 -2.08 -12.98
CA GLY A 81 0.50 -0.67 -12.65
C GLY A 81 -0.84 0.04 -12.76
N ASP A 82 -1.68 -0.33 -13.71
CA ASP A 82 -3.00 0.30 -13.87
C ASP A 82 -4.06 -0.22 -12.88
N LEU A 83 -3.79 -1.33 -12.17
CA LEU A 83 -4.72 -1.93 -11.21
C LEU A 83 -4.53 -1.43 -9.77
N LEU A 84 -3.38 -0.83 -9.46
CA LEU A 84 -3.09 -0.28 -8.13
C LEU A 84 -3.20 1.25 -8.13
N PRO A 85 -3.78 1.86 -7.08
CA PRO A 85 -3.88 3.32 -6.97
C PRO A 85 -2.52 4.01 -7.15
N ARG A 86 -2.47 5.03 -8.02
CA ARG A 86 -1.28 5.88 -8.18
C ARG A 86 -1.02 6.62 -6.87
N ALA A 87 0.16 6.41 -6.28
CA ALA A 87 0.58 7.05 -5.04
C ALA A 87 1.68 8.08 -5.34
N GLY A 88 1.59 9.27 -4.75
CA GLY A 88 2.70 10.21 -4.75
C GLY A 88 3.82 9.78 -3.79
N VAL A 89 5.01 10.36 -3.94
CA VAL A 89 6.20 10.09 -3.11
C VAL A 89 5.95 10.33 -1.61
N ASP A 90 5.09 11.29 -1.29
CA ASP A 90 4.71 11.64 0.09
C ASP A 90 3.70 10.66 0.71
N SER A 91 3.33 9.60 -0.02
CA SER A 91 2.37 8.62 0.46
C SER A 91 2.91 7.80 1.64
N ARG A 92 1.97 7.34 2.46
CA ARG A 92 2.20 6.62 3.71
C ARG A 92 2.56 5.13 3.52
N TRP A 93 2.75 4.67 2.27
CA TRP A 93 3.06 3.28 1.96
C TRP A 93 4.33 2.76 2.62
N TRP A 94 5.32 3.63 2.82
CA TRP A 94 6.55 3.28 3.53
C TRP A 94 6.33 2.80 4.97
N TYR A 95 5.19 3.14 5.62
CA TYR A 95 4.88 2.61 6.96
C TYR A 95 4.71 1.11 6.99
N TRP A 96 4.17 0.50 5.92
CA TRP A 96 4.06 -0.95 5.80
C TRP A 96 5.42 -1.62 5.71
N ILE A 97 6.39 -0.96 5.09
CA ILE A 97 7.78 -1.41 5.00
C ILE A 97 8.46 -1.28 6.37
N ALA A 98 8.25 -0.16 7.07
CA ALA A 98 8.75 0.06 8.43
C ALA A 98 8.11 -0.85 9.49
N ALA A 99 6.90 -1.36 9.23
CA ALA A 99 6.22 -2.29 10.11
C ALA A 99 6.94 -3.64 10.22
N ILE A 100 7.74 -4.04 9.22
CA ILE A 100 8.48 -5.31 9.22
C ILE A 100 9.54 -5.39 10.34
N PRO A 101 10.54 -4.49 10.40
CA PRO A 101 11.49 -4.50 11.51
C PRO A 101 10.80 -4.25 12.86
N LEU A 102 9.78 -3.39 12.90
CA LEU A 102 9.01 -3.13 14.12
C LEU A 102 8.31 -4.39 14.65
N TYR A 103 7.67 -5.16 13.77
CA TYR A 103 7.00 -6.41 14.11
C TYR A 103 7.98 -7.42 14.69
N VAL A 104 9.18 -7.54 14.12
CA VAL A 104 10.23 -8.44 14.64
C VAL A 104 10.73 -7.99 16.02
N VAL A 105 10.96 -6.68 16.22
CA VAL A 105 11.35 -6.16 17.54
C VAL A 105 10.25 -6.40 18.57
N LEU A 106 9.00 -6.09 18.22
CA LEU A 106 7.85 -6.30 19.11
C LEU A 106 7.68 -7.78 19.46
N GLY A 107 7.72 -8.66 18.45
CA GLY A 107 7.64 -10.10 18.64
C GLY A 107 8.78 -10.64 19.51
N GLY A 108 10.01 -10.16 19.29
CA GLY A 108 11.17 -10.51 20.11
C GLY A 108 11.02 -10.07 21.57
N VAL A 109 10.58 -8.84 21.83
CA VAL A 109 10.30 -8.34 23.18
C VAL A 109 9.20 -9.18 23.84
N LEU A 110 8.10 -9.44 23.14
CA LEU A 110 7.02 -10.28 23.64
C LEU A 110 7.48 -11.71 23.94
N ALA A 111 8.35 -12.29 23.10
CA ALA A 111 8.90 -13.62 23.33
C ALA A 111 9.76 -13.66 24.61
N VAL A 112 10.60 -12.65 24.85
CA VAL A 112 11.39 -12.54 26.09
C VAL A 112 10.48 -12.42 27.31
N LEU A 113 9.47 -11.55 27.25
CA LEU A 113 8.49 -11.40 28.33
C LEU A 113 7.69 -12.69 28.56
N PHE A 114 7.30 -13.38 27.49
CA PHE A 114 6.60 -14.65 27.54
C PHE A 114 7.43 -15.72 28.23
N VAL A 115 8.72 -15.86 27.91
CA VAL A 115 9.61 -16.81 28.58
C VAL A 115 9.72 -16.50 30.07
N GLY A 116 9.90 -15.23 30.44
CA GLY A 116 9.93 -14.82 31.85
C GLY A 116 8.63 -15.14 32.59
N ALA A 117 7.49 -14.81 31.97
CA ALA A 117 6.17 -15.09 32.52
C ALA A 117 5.91 -16.60 32.63
N PHE A 118 6.28 -17.38 31.62
CA PHE A 118 6.14 -18.84 31.60
C PHE A 118 6.97 -19.50 32.70
N LEU A 119 8.23 -19.10 32.87
CA LEU A 119 9.07 -19.62 33.95
C LEU A 119 8.49 -19.31 35.32
N PHE A 120 7.98 -18.09 35.52
CA PHE A 120 7.32 -17.72 36.77
C PHE A 120 6.04 -18.54 36.99
N ASP A 121 5.15 -18.59 35.99
CA ASP A 121 3.88 -19.30 36.03
C ASP A 121 4.04 -20.82 36.17
N LEU A 122 5.15 -21.39 35.71
CA LEU A 122 5.49 -22.80 35.89
C LEU A 122 5.62 -23.17 37.37
N PHE A 123 6.18 -22.29 38.20
CA PHE A 123 6.29 -22.52 39.64
C PHE A 123 5.00 -22.19 40.42
N LEU A 124 4.12 -21.34 39.87
CA LEU A 124 2.87 -20.93 40.54
C LEU A 124 1.69 -21.82 40.19
N THR A 125 1.41 -22.00 38.89
CA THR A 125 0.22 -22.69 38.38
C THR A 125 0.56 -23.88 37.47
N GLY A 126 1.85 -24.22 37.34
CA GLY A 126 2.32 -25.26 36.42
C GLY A 126 2.31 -24.83 34.96
N GLY A 127 2.21 -23.52 34.67
CA GLY A 127 2.22 -22.96 33.31
C GLY A 127 0.85 -22.85 32.65
N ILE A 128 -0.25 -23.11 33.37
CA ILE A 128 -1.60 -23.11 32.81
C ILE A 128 -1.96 -21.72 32.28
N VAL A 129 -1.74 -20.66 33.07
CA VAL A 129 -2.14 -19.30 32.69
C VAL A 129 -1.42 -18.84 31.42
N THR A 130 -0.12 -19.09 31.35
CA THR A 130 0.73 -18.68 30.23
C THR A 130 0.44 -19.46 28.97
N ILE A 131 0.13 -20.77 29.07
CA ILE A 131 -0.32 -21.58 27.92
C ILE A 131 -1.65 -21.04 27.37
N PHE A 132 -2.64 -20.77 28.22
CA PHE A 132 -3.91 -20.18 27.75
C PHE A 132 -3.73 -18.79 27.16
N GLY A 133 -2.86 -17.95 27.75
CA GLY A 133 -2.49 -16.66 27.17
C GLY A 133 -1.85 -16.82 25.78
N ALA A 134 -0.99 -17.83 25.59
CA ALA A 134 -0.35 -18.11 24.30
C ALA A 134 -1.38 -18.43 23.20
N PHE A 135 -2.46 -19.15 23.53
CA PHE A 135 -3.55 -19.44 22.59
C PHE A 135 -4.30 -18.20 22.09
N VAL A 136 -4.17 -17.05 22.77
CA VAL A 136 -4.74 -15.77 22.31
C VAL A 136 -3.69 -14.94 21.60
N VAL A 137 -2.51 -14.81 22.19
CA VAL A 137 -1.45 -13.91 21.68
C VAL A 137 -0.83 -14.45 20.39
N ILE A 138 -0.55 -15.75 20.30
CA ILE A 138 0.11 -16.35 19.12
C ILE A 138 -0.76 -16.19 17.87
N PRO A 139 -2.08 -16.49 17.87
CA PRO A 139 -2.90 -16.27 16.68
C PRO A 139 -2.99 -14.81 16.25
N ILE A 140 -3.05 -13.86 17.20
CA ILE A 140 -3.08 -12.43 16.88
C ILE A 140 -1.78 -12.00 16.18
N LEU A 141 -0.63 -12.39 16.74
CA LEU A 141 0.67 -12.12 16.12
C LEU A 141 0.79 -12.82 14.77
N GLY A 142 0.35 -14.07 14.66
CA GLY A 142 0.35 -14.82 13.41
C GLY A 142 -0.50 -14.16 12.32
N LEU A 143 -1.68 -13.66 12.68
CA LEU A 143 -2.55 -12.93 11.75
C LEU A 143 -1.93 -11.59 11.35
N LEU A 144 -1.33 -10.86 12.29
CA LEU A 144 -0.61 -9.62 11.97
C LEU A 144 0.58 -9.90 11.03
N GLY A 145 1.36 -10.95 11.31
CA GLY A 145 2.44 -11.41 10.44
C GLY A 145 1.93 -11.78 9.05
N LEU A 146 0.80 -12.49 8.94
CA LEU A 146 0.17 -12.82 7.66
C LEU A 146 -0.20 -11.57 6.86
N VAL A 147 -0.82 -10.58 7.50
CA VAL A 147 -1.16 -9.30 6.85
C VAL A 147 0.11 -8.62 6.35
N LEU A 148 1.16 -8.59 7.17
CA LEU A 148 2.45 -8.00 6.79
C LEU A 148 3.11 -8.76 5.64
N SER A 149 3.06 -10.09 5.60
CA SER A 149 3.61 -10.88 4.50
C SER A 149 2.97 -10.56 3.14
N VAL A 150 1.70 -10.17 3.13
CA VAL A 150 1.02 -9.74 1.89
C VAL A 150 1.26 -8.24 1.61
N MET A 151 1.17 -7.39 2.64
CA MET A 151 1.31 -5.95 2.47
C MET A 151 2.73 -5.50 2.19
N TYR A 152 3.74 -6.21 2.68
CA TYR A 152 5.14 -5.86 2.47
C TYR A 152 5.56 -5.80 0.99
N PRO A 153 5.36 -6.85 0.17
CA PRO A 153 5.72 -6.80 -1.24
C PRO A 153 4.89 -5.77 -2.02
N ILE A 154 3.60 -5.65 -1.72
CA ILE A 154 2.70 -4.68 -2.36
C ILE A 154 3.16 -3.24 -2.05
N ALA A 155 3.39 -2.93 -0.78
CA ALA A 155 3.85 -1.61 -0.36
C ALA A 155 5.22 -1.26 -0.94
N THR A 156 6.12 -2.24 -1.02
CA THR A 156 7.45 -2.05 -1.62
C THR A 156 7.36 -1.73 -3.10
N TYR A 157 6.51 -2.43 -3.86
CA TYR A 157 6.27 -2.13 -5.28
C TYR A 157 5.65 -0.73 -5.46
N VAL A 158 4.59 -0.40 -4.70
CA VAL A 158 3.89 0.89 -4.83
C VAL A 158 4.79 2.07 -4.45
N ASP A 159 5.54 1.98 -3.35
CA ASP A 159 6.47 3.04 -2.94
C ASP A 159 7.64 3.16 -3.92
N ALA A 160 8.17 2.05 -4.45
CA ALA A 160 9.24 2.08 -5.45
C ALA A 160 8.77 2.76 -6.75
N ARG A 161 7.57 2.44 -7.22
CA ARG A 161 7.00 3.10 -8.40
C ARG A 161 6.81 4.60 -8.18
N ALA A 162 6.26 5.00 -7.04
CA ALA A 162 6.10 6.41 -6.70
C ALA A 162 7.44 7.17 -6.73
N ILE A 163 8.51 6.56 -6.22
CA ILE A 163 9.86 7.15 -6.24
C ILE A 163 10.43 7.17 -7.66
N ALA A 164 10.23 6.10 -8.44
CA ALA A 164 10.73 5.99 -9.82
C ALA A 164 10.09 7.03 -10.76
N GLU A 165 8.83 7.38 -10.53
CA GLU A 165 8.08 8.39 -11.28
C GLU A 165 8.38 9.84 -10.82
N SER A 166 9.25 10.00 -9.82
CA SER A 166 9.58 11.31 -9.23
C SER A 166 10.96 11.82 -9.65
N ASP A 167 11.23 13.10 -9.37
CA ASP A 167 12.54 13.73 -9.59
C ASP A 167 13.60 13.33 -8.54
N ALA A 168 13.41 12.21 -7.84
CA ALA A 168 14.34 11.72 -6.83
C ALA A 168 15.68 11.28 -7.44
N SER A 169 16.75 11.41 -6.65
CA SER A 169 18.10 11.00 -7.08
C SER A 169 18.29 9.49 -7.26
N TRP A 170 17.32 8.68 -6.82
CA TRP A 170 17.33 7.22 -6.91
C TRP A 170 16.07 6.76 -7.62
N THR A 171 16.24 6.01 -8.69
CA THR A 171 15.15 5.45 -9.51
C THR A 171 15.08 3.93 -9.34
N PRO A 172 14.37 3.41 -8.32
CA PRO A 172 14.22 1.98 -8.12
C PRO A 172 13.35 1.35 -9.22
N ASP A 173 13.73 0.17 -9.71
CA ASP A 173 12.82 -0.66 -10.52
C ASP A 173 11.74 -1.28 -9.61
N PRO A 174 10.44 -0.94 -9.79
CA PRO A 174 9.38 -1.38 -8.89
C PRO A 174 9.20 -2.90 -8.88
N LEU A 175 9.34 -3.56 -10.04
CA LEU A 175 9.16 -5.00 -10.15
C LEU A 175 10.29 -5.74 -9.43
N VAL A 176 11.53 -5.30 -9.61
CA VAL A 176 12.68 -5.91 -8.93
C VAL A 176 12.53 -5.81 -7.41
N TRP A 177 12.14 -4.64 -6.88
CA TRP A 177 11.99 -4.44 -5.44
C TRP A 177 10.78 -5.17 -4.85
N GLY A 178 9.63 -5.14 -5.54
CA GLY A 178 8.44 -5.87 -5.12
C GLY A 178 8.66 -7.40 -5.13
N LEU A 179 9.28 -7.93 -6.17
CA LEU A 179 9.62 -9.36 -6.27
C LEU A 179 10.71 -9.76 -5.28
N ALA A 180 11.70 -8.91 -5.01
CA ALA A 180 12.69 -9.17 -3.98
C ALA A 180 12.03 -9.26 -2.60
N ALA A 181 11.12 -8.34 -2.27
CA ALA A 181 10.34 -8.38 -1.03
C ALA A 181 9.49 -9.66 -0.93
N LEU A 182 8.83 -10.06 -2.02
CA LEU A 182 8.08 -11.32 -2.05
C LEU A 182 9.01 -12.54 -1.87
N ALA A 183 10.17 -12.53 -2.52
CA ALA A 183 11.15 -13.60 -2.43
C ALA A 183 11.70 -13.74 -1.01
N THR A 184 11.93 -12.63 -0.28
CA THR A 184 12.37 -12.72 1.12
C THR A 184 11.30 -13.34 2.00
N GLU A 185 10.02 -13.02 1.80
CA GLU A 185 8.90 -13.64 2.52
C GLU A 185 8.87 -15.16 2.30
N VAL A 186 8.89 -15.59 1.03
CA VAL A 186 8.71 -17.00 0.65
C VAL A 186 9.95 -17.86 0.94
N LEU A 187 11.15 -17.35 0.66
CA LEU A 187 12.38 -18.15 0.69
C LEU A 187 13.09 -18.13 2.05
N SER A 188 12.87 -17.09 2.87
CA SER A 188 13.59 -16.92 4.13
C SER A 188 12.71 -16.96 5.37
N ALA A 189 11.43 -17.29 5.19
CA ALA A 189 10.43 -17.27 6.25
C ALA A 189 10.54 -15.98 7.07
N PHE A 190 10.46 -14.83 6.39
CA PHE A 190 10.49 -13.47 6.98
C PHE A 190 11.88 -12.94 7.41
N THR A 191 12.92 -13.77 7.48
CA THR A 191 14.21 -13.35 8.08
C THR A 191 14.92 -12.28 7.25
N LEU A 192 15.05 -12.50 5.94
CA LEU A 192 15.70 -11.54 5.04
C LEU A 192 14.83 -10.31 4.77
N SER A 193 13.52 -10.38 5.02
CA SER A 193 12.60 -9.25 4.86
C SER A 193 12.99 -8.09 5.76
N VAL A 194 13.52 -8.36 6.96
CA VAL A 194 14.03 -7.32 7.86
C VAL A 194 15.20 -6.57 7.24
N VAL A 195 16.18 -7.31 6.70
CA VAL A 195 17.39 -6.72 6.10
C VAL A 195 17.02 -5.90 4.87
N LEU A 196 16.17 -6.46 4.01
CA LEU A 196 15.73 -5.78 2.78
C LEU A 196 14.89 -4.54 3.10
N ALA A 197 13.96 -4.61 4.05
CA ALA A 197 13.16 -3.46 4.48
C ALA A 197 14.02 -2.33 5.04
N LEU A 198 14.98 -2.64 5.91
CA LEU A 198 15.91 -1.64 6.46
C LEU A 198 16.78 -1.01 5.37
N TYR A 199 17.31 -1.83 4.46
CA TYR A 199 18.13 -1.34 3.35
C TYR A 199 17.32 -0.46 2.39
N TYR A 200 16.09 -0.86 2.07
CA TYR A 200 15.17 -0.07 1.25
C TYR A 200 14.85 1.28 1.90
N LEU A 201 14.47 1.28 3.19
CA LEU A 201 14.15 2.50 3.93
C LEU A 201 15.35 3.44 4.03
N TYR A 202 16.56 2.90 4.20
CA TYR A 202 17.79 3.69 4.14
C TYR A 202 17.96 4.36 2.76
N LYS A 203 17.82 3.60 1.67
CA LYS A 203 17.95 4.12 0.31
C LYS A 203 16.89 5.19 0.01
N ARG A 204 15.65 4.95 0.39
CA ARG A 204 14.55 5.91 0.32
C ARG A 204 14.87 7.18 1.09
N HIS A 205 15.30 7.04 2.34
CA HIS A 205 15.63 8.18 3.20
C HIS A 205 16.72 9.07 2.61
N VAL A 206 17.75 8.47 2.00
CA VAL A 206 18.81 9.23 1.32
C VAL A 206 18.29 9.93 0.06
N ALA A 207 17.36 9.33 -0.66
CA ALA A 207 16.88 9.83 -1.95
C ALA A 207 15.84 10.95 -1.84
N VAL A 208 14.89 10.81 -0.89
CA VAL A 208 13.72 11.68 -0.72
C VAL A 208 13.61 12.28 0.68
N GLY A 209 14.56 11.99 1.58
CA GLY A 209 14.55 12.49 2.95
C GLY A 209 13.71 11.64 3.91
N THR A 210 13.62 12.10 5.16
CA THR A 210 12.54 11.70 6.06
C THR A 210 11.30 12.49 5.67
N PRO A 211 10.10 11.88 5.69
CA PRO A 211 8.87 12.66 5.59
C PRO A 211 8.81 13.76 6.66
#